data_AF-A0A925RYA6-F1
#
_entry.id   AF-A0A925RYA6-F1
#
_cell.length_a   1.000
_cell.length_b   1.000
_cell.length_c   1.000
_cell.angle_alpha   90.00
_cell.angle_beta   90.00
_cell.angle_gamma   90.00
#
_symmetry.space_group_name_H-M   'P 1'
#
loop_
_entity.id
_entity.type
_entity.pdbx_description
1 polymer ?
#
loop_
_entity_poly.entity_id
_entity_poly.type
_entity_poly.pdbx_seq_one_letter_code
_entity_poly.pdbx_strand_id
1 'polypeptide(L)'
;VGPTIREAGALLKERYIPQGYFSVATFQEPGWRIEGKKSLGLELAEPTAGDTRWSLPDAVIYPTGGGTGVLGMWKAWDELEALGLIGSARPRMLCVQSEATAPLVRAFDSGADDTTPLTAGQTIATGLNVPGGVGHFRVLQIIRASGGAAVAVGEADIADELGRVWRDTRDWISPEGAACLAALPQLLDRGLLKRGERVVAVNTGSAEKYLPALRHLL
;
A
#
# COMPACT_ATOMS: atom_id res chain seq x y z
N VAL A 1 -22.01 -19.07 2.60
CA VAL A 1 -20.63 -18.54 2.76
C VAL A 1 -20.68 -17.65 3.99
N GLY A 2 -19.74 -17.78 4.94
CA GLY A 2 -19.66 -16.87 6.08
C GLY A 2 -19.43 -15.42 5.62
N PRO A 3 -19.62 -14.41 6.50
CA PRO A 3 -19.57 -13.00 6.11
C PRO A 3 -18.17 -12.48 5.75
N THR A 4 -17.09 -13.26 5.98
CA THR A 4 -15.72 -12.76 5.84
C THR A 4 -14.99 -13.28 4.60
N ILE A 5 -14.02 -12.50 4.10
CA ILE A 5 -13.10 -12.90 3.02
C ILE A 5 -12.32 -14.18 3.39
N ARG A 6 -11.98 -14.36 4.66
CA ARG A 6 -11.28 -15.55 5.15
C ARG A 6 -12.13 -16.81 4.99
N GLU A 7 -13.41 -16.75 5.38
CA GLU A 7 -14.33 -17.88 5.25
C GLU A 7 -14.64 -18.18 3.78
N ALA A 8 -14.80 -17.14 2.94
CA ALA A 8 -14.95 -17.31 1.51
C ALA A 8 -13.72 -18.00 0.88
N GLY A 9 -12.51 -17.61 1.30
CA GLY A 9 -11.26 -18.26 0.88
C GLY A 9 -11.14 -19.72 1.33
N ALA A 10 -11.60 -20.05 2.54
CA ALA A 10 -11.64 -21.42 3.03
C ALA A 10 -12.60 -22.29 2.20
N LEU A 11 -13.81 -21.79 1.93
CA LEU A 11 -14.79 -22.48 1.09
C LEU A 11 -14.29 -22.68 -0.35
N LEU A 12 -13.62 -21.67 -0.92
CA LEU A 12 -12.99 -21.78 -2.24
C LEU A 12 -12.01 -22.96 -2.27
N LYS A 13 -11.13 -23.04 -1.27
CA LYS A 13 -10.12 -24.10 -1.13
C LYS A 13 -10.74 -25.48 -0.99
N GLU A 14 -11.76 -25.61 -0.14
CA GLU A 14 -12.42 -26.89 0.11
C GLU A 14 -13.22 -27.37 -1.10
N ARG A 15 -14.02 -26.49 -1.70
CA ARG A 15 -15.02 -26.90 -2.69
C ARG A 15 -14.51 -26.83 -4.12
N TYR A 16 -13.80 -25.77 -4.50
CA TYR A 16 -13.55 -25.46 -5.91
C TYR A 16 -12.16 -25.89 -6.38
N ILE A 17 -11.13 -25.76 -5.55
CA ILE A 17 -9.77 -26.18 -5.94
C ILE A 17 -9.72 -27.67 -6.37
N PRO A 18 -10.36 -28.63 -5.66
CA PRO A 18 -10.37 -30.03 -6.10
C PRO A 18 -11.10 -30.29 -7.43
N GLN A 19 -11.96 -29.37 -7.86
CA GLN A 19 -12.66 -29.44 -9.15
C GLN A 19 -11.83 -28.89 -10.32
N GLY A 20 -10.58 -28.48 -10.07
CA GLY A 20 -9.68 -27.92 -11.10
C GLY A 20 -9.74 -26.39 -11.23
N TYR A 21 -10.45 -25.69 -10.35
CA TYR A 21 -10.40 -24.23 -10.31
C TYR A 21 -9.08 -23.73 -9.73
N PHE A 22 -8.65 -22.55 -10.17
CA PHE A 22 -7.42 -21.90 -9.70
C PHE A 22 -7.75 -20.65 -8.89
N SER A 23 -7.07 -20.46 -7.74
CA SER A 23 -7.25 -19.27 -6.91
C SER A 23 -6.40 -18.11 -7.43
N VAL A 24 -7.06 -17.02 -7.85
CA VAL A 24 -6.41 -15.74 -8.19
C VAL A 24 -6.33 -14.78 -6.99
N ALA A 25 -6.56 -15.29 -5.78
CA ALA A 25 -6.47 -14.51 -4.55
C ALA A 25 -5.02 -14.09 -4.26
N THR A 26 -4.86 -12.96 -3.58
CA THR A 26 -3.55 -12.40 -3.22
C THR A 26 -2.69 -13.44 -2.49
N PHE A 27 -1.45 -13.64 -2.95
CA PHE A 27 -0.49 -14.63 -2.42
C PHE A 27 -0.92 -16.10 -2.52
N GLN A 28 -1.98 -16.42 -3.25
CA GLN A 28 -2.36 -17.82 -3.55
C GLN A 28 -1.95 -18.26 -4.95
N GLU A 29 -1.58 -17.29 -5.79
CA GLU A 29 -1.04 -17.51 -7.12
C GLU A 29 0.52 -17.57 -7.10
N PRO A 30 1.19 -18.15 -8.12
CA PRO A 30 2.65 -18.25 -8.27
C PRO A 30 3.45 -16.93 -8.42
N GLY A 31 3.15 -15.89 -7.63
CA GLY A 31 3.87 -14.61 -7.61
C GLY A 31 3.58 -13.62 -8.76
N TRP A 32 2.72 -13.97 -9.72
CA TRP A 32 2.29 -13.12 -10.85
C TRP A 32 1.75 -11.76 -10.42
N ARG A 33 1.08 -11.63 -9.28
CA ARG A 33 0.63 -10.33 -8.77
C ARG A 33 1.80 -9.50 -8.25
N ILE A 34 2.82 -10.11 -7.67
CA ILE A 34 4.04 -9.40 -7.29
C ILE A 34 4.77 -8.95 -8.56
N GLU A 35 4.93 -9.83 -9.54
CA GLU A 35 5.52 -9.47 -10.85
C GLU A 35 4.76 -8.34 -11.54
N GLY A 36 3.42 -8.41 -11.59
CA GLY A 36 2.62 -7.34 -12.16
C GLY A 36 2.73 -6.05 -11.36
N LYS A 37 2.77 -6.12 -10.03
CA LYS A 37 2.90 -4.93 -9.17
C LYS A 37 4.31 -4.34 -9.17
N LYS A 38 5.32 -5.07 -9.61
CA LYS A 38 6.68 -4.55 -9.79
C LYS A 38 6.75 -3.45 -10.84
N SER A 39 5.80 -3.41 -11.78
CA SER A 39 5.72 -2.32 -12.78
C SER A 39 5.66 -0.94 -12.10
N LEU A 40 4.98 -0.84 -10.95
CA LEU A 40 4.99 0.39 -10.14
C LEU A 40 6.43 0.83 -9.82
N GLY A 41 7.28 -0.09 -9.39
CA GLY A 41 8.67 0.22 -9.03
C GLY A 41 9.52 0.57 -10.25
N LEU A 42 9.26 -0.07 -11.39
CA LEU A 42 9.91 0.23 -12.67
C LEU A 42 9.53 1.63 -13.17
N GLU A 43 8.23 1.95 -13.18
CA GLU A 43 7.70 3.25 -13.61
C GLU A 43 8.20 4.39 -12.71
N LEU A 44 8.35 4.16 -11.40
CA LEU A 44 8.94 5.15 -10.48
C LEU A 44 10.44 5.38 -10.68
N ALA A 45 11.13 4.40 -11.26
CA ALA A 45 12.56 4.47 -11.53
C ALA A 45 12.87 5.00 -12.94
N GLU A 46 11.89 4.90 -13.84
CA GLU A 46 12.03 5.19 -15.27
C GLU A 46 12.46 6.65 -15.51
N PRO A 47 13.44 6.89 -16.40
CA PRO A 47 13.83 8.24 -16.76
C PRO A 47 12.66 9.03 -17.39
N THR A 48 12.55 10.31 -17.05
CA THR A 48 11.61 11.20 -17.74
C THR A 48 12.02 11.42 -19.19
N ALA A 49 11.08 11.84 -20.04
CA ALA A 49 11.36 12.15 -21.44
C ALA A 49 12.54 13.12 -21.59
N GLY A 50 13.58 12.70 -22.31
CA GLY A 50 14.81 13.47 -22.53
C GLY A 50 15.94 13.17 -21.53
N ASP A 51 15.71 12.33 -20.52
CA ASP A 51 16.73 11.79 -19.64
C ASP A 51 17.02 10.31 -19.98
N THR A 52 18.18 9.83 -19.57
CA THR A 52 18.61 8.42 -19.66
C THR A 52 18.90 7.81 -18.30
N ARG A 53 18.93 8.63 -17.24
CA ARG A 53 19.32 8.21 -15.90
C ARG A 53 18.12 7.66 -15.12
N TRP A 54 18.21 6.38 -14.77
CA TRP A 54 17.29 5.76 -13.83
C TRP A 54 17.56 6.29 -12.42
N SER A 55 16.50 6.63 -11.69
CA SER A 55 16.63 7.17 -10.34
C SER A 55 15.38 6.91 -9.52
N LEU A 56 15.54 6.69 -8.22
CA LEU A 56 14.43 6.46 -7.31
C LEU A 56 14.02 7.74 -6.56
N PRO A 57 12.76 7.87 -6.13
CA PRO A 57 12.36 8.93 -5.20
C PRO A 57 13.02 8.75 -3.83
N ASP A 58 13.00 9.80 -2.99
CA ASP A 58 13.52 9.74 -1.62
C ASP A 58 12.59 8.96 -0.69
N ALA A 59 11.28 9.01 -0.95
CA ALA A 59 10.27 8.30 -0.18
C ALA A 59 9.05 7.92 -1.04
N VAL A 60 8.43 6.80 -0.66
CA VAL A 60 7.15 6.34 -1.21
C VAL A 60 6.15 6.15 -0.08
N ILE A 61 5.02 6.83 -0.17
CA ILE A 61 3.87 6.65 0.72
C ILE A 61 2.89 5.70 0.03
N TYR A 62 2.66 4.53 0.64
CA TYR A 62 1.89 3.46 0.03
C TYR A 62 0.72 3.02 0.92
N PRO A 63 -0.52 2.97 0.41
CA PRO A 63 -1.65 2.47 1.17
C PRO A 63 -1.55 0.95 1.27
N THR A 64 -1.44 0.44 2.50
CA THR A 64 -1.03 -0.94 2.75
C THR A 64 -2.16 -1.77 3.34
N GLY A 65 -2.97 -2.36 2.45
CA GLY A 65 -3.82 -3.50 2.78
C GLY A 65 -2.98 -4.76 2.98
N GLY A 66 -2.76 -5.55 1.92
CA GLY A 66 -1.91 -6.75 1.96
C GLY A 66 -0.45 -6.53 1.54
N GLY A 67 -0.09 -5.31 1.07
CA GLY A 67 1.30 -4.92 0.79
C GLY A 67 1.95 -5.47 -0.48
N THR A 68 1.21 -6.12 -1.39
CA THR A 68 1.78 -6.67 -2.64
C THR A 68 2.51 -5.62 -3.49
N GLY A 69 2.04 -4.36 -3.50
CA GLY A 69 2.74 -3.28 -4.20
C GLY A 69 4.10 -2.94 -3.60
N VAL A 70 4.22 -2.95 -2.27
CA VAL A 70 5.50 -2.75 -1.57
C VAL A 70 6.49 -3.85 -1.95
N LEU A 71 6.04 -5.11 -1.95
CA LEU A 71 6.88 -6.24 -2.36
C LEU A 71 7.31 -6.16 -3.82
N GLY A 72 6.38 -5.78 -4.70
CA GLY A 72 6.66 -5.60 -6.12
C GLY A 72 7.67 -4.48 -6.38
N MET A 73 7.46 -3.30 -5.80
CA MET A 73 8.39 -2.17 -5.95
C MET A 73 9.79 -2.51 -5.45
N TRP A 74 9.89 -3.11 -4.25
CA TRP A 74 11.19 -3.49 -3.69
C TRP A 74 11.95 -4.48 -4.58
N LYS A 75 11.24 -5.50 -5.08
CA LYS A 75 11.79 -6.46 -6.04
C LYS A 75 12.25 -5.78 -7.34
N ALA A 76 11.48 -4.85 -7.88
CA ALA A 76 11.87 -4.12 -9.09
C ALA A 76 13.19 -3.35 -8.86
N TRP A 77 13.36 -2.72 -7.71
CA TRP A 77 14.58 -1.97 -7.40
C TRP A 77 15.78 -2.88 -7.17
N ASP A 78 15.59 -4.05 -6.54
CA ASP A 78 16.65 -5.06 -6.45
C ASP A 78 17.09 -5.57 -7.83
N GLU A 79 16.14 -5.78 -8.75
CA GLU A 79 16.44 -6.15 -10.14
C GLU A 79 17.16 -5.02 -10.90
N LEU A 80 16.71 -3.78 -10.77
CA LEU A 80 17.35 -2.63 -11.43
C LEU A 80 18.78 -2.38 -10.91
N GLU A 81 19.03 -2.60 -9.62
CA GLU A 81 20.38 -2.55 -9.05
C GLU A 81 21.26 -3.67 -9.60
N ALA A 82 20.74 -4.91 -9.64
CA ALA A 82 21.47 -6.05 -10.20
C ALA A 82 21.82 -5.86 -11.68
N LEU A 83 20.99 -5.13 -12.43
CA LEU A 83 21.25 -4.72 -13.82
C LEU A 83 22.20 -3.52 -13.95
N GLY A 84 22.61 -2.89 -12.83
CA GLY A 84 23.46 -1.71 -12.82
C GLY A 84 22.77 -0.42 -13.29
N LEU A 85 21.43 -0.40 -13.35
CA LEU A 85 20.66 0.77 -13.79
C LEU A 85 20.53 1.80 -12.67
N ILE A 86 20.44 1.35 -11.42
CA ILE A 86 20.43 2.21 -10.22
C ILE A 86 21.50 1.75 -9.22
N GLY A 87 21.80 2.59 -8.22
CA GLY A 87 22.65 2.22 -7.09
C GLY A 87 21.89 1.56 -5.94
N SER A 88 22.58 1.33 -4.83
CA SER A 88 22.04 0.68 -3.63
C SER A 88 21.09 1.53 -2.79
N ALA A 89 20.95 2.82 -3.11
CA ALA A 89 20.01 3.70 -2.41
C ALA A 89 18.56 3.23 -2.64
N ARG A 90 17.72 3.33 -1.61
CA ARG A 90 16.31 2.94 -1.64
C ARG A 90 15.41 4.05 -1.08
N PRO A 91 14.19 4.23 -1.62
CA PRO A 91 13.20 5.12 -1.02
C PRO A 91 12.82 4.63 0.37
N ARG A 92 12.59 5.56 1.30
CA ARG A 92 11.89 5.22 2.55
C ARG A 92 10.48 4.74 2.23
N MET A 93 10.14 3.53 2.68
CA MET A 93 8.81 2.96 2.48
C MET A 93 7.89 3.34 3.64
N LEU A 94 6.94 4.23 3.39
CA LEU A 94 6.00 4.77 4.36
C LEU A 94 4.63 4.11 4.14
N CYS A 95 4.35 3.06 4.91
CA CYS A 95 3.15 2.24 4.74
C CYS A 95 2.00 2.77 5.58
N VAL A 96 0.87 3.10 4.94
CA VAL A 96 -0.29 3.70 5.59
C VAL A 96 -1.42 2.68 5.76
N GLN A 97 -2.00 2.60 6.95
CA GLN A 97 -3.22 1.85 7.23
C GLN A 97 -4.31 2.76 7.82
N SER A 98 -5.56 2.31 7.80
CA SER A 98 -6.62 2.93 8.60
C SER A 98 -6.44 2.55 10.06
N GLU A 99 -6.67 3.48 10.99
CA GLU A 99 -6.72 3.21 12.43
C GLU A 99 -7.76 2.12 12.79
N ALA A 100 -8.83 2.00 11.99
CA ALA A 100 -9.86 0.98 12.19
C ALA A 100 -9.31 -0.45 12.06
N THR A 101 -8.27 -0.64 11.23
CA THR A 101 -7.63 -1.94 10.99
C THR A 101 -6.14 -1.75 10.69
N ALA A 102 -5.33 -1.62 11.74
CA ALA A 102 -3.90 -1.30 11.63
C ALA A 102 -2.93 -2.42 12.15
N PRO A 103 -3.05 -3.68 11.70
CA PRO A 103 -2.20 -4.77 12.21
C PRO A 103 -0.71 -4.57 11.89
N LEU A 104 -0.37 -4.00 10.72
CA LEU A 104 1.01 -3.75 10.30
C LEU A 104 1.66 -2.68 11.18
N VAL A 105 0.91 -1.63 11.51
CA VAL A 105 1.37 -0.55 12.41
C VAL A 105 1.68 -1.12 13.80
N ARG A 106 0.76 -1.91 14.37
CA ARG A 106 0.99 -2.57 15.67
C ARG A 106 2.21 -3.49 15.68
N ALA A 107 2.41 -4.26 14.61
CA ALA A 107 3.58 -5.14 14.49
C ALA A 107 4.88 -4.36 14.31
N PHE A 108 4.86 -3.27 13.55
CA PHE A 108 6.00 -2.39 13.38
C PHE A 108 6.44 -1.76 14.71
N ASP A 109 5.49 -1.15 15.43
CA ASP A 109 5.75 -0.45 16.70
C ASP A 109 6.21 -1.38 17.83
N SER A 110 5.72 -2.61 17.85
CA SER A 110 6.13 -3.63 18.83
C SER A 110 7.43 -4.36 18.46
N GLY A 111 8.01 -4.10 17.29
CA GLY A 111 9.19 -4.79 16.80
C GLY A 111 8.95 -6.26 16.38
N ALA A 112 7.70 -6.67 16.20
CA ALA A 112 7.35 -8.04 15.83
C ALA A 112 7.77 -8.38 14.39
N ASP A 113 8.12 -9.63 14.12
CA ASP A 113 8.51 -10.06 12.76
C ASP A 113 7.34 -10.24 11.80
N ASP A 114 6.11 -10.40 12.33
CA ASP A 114 4.89 -10.51 11.55
C ASP A 114 3.69 -9.91 12.30
N THR A 115 2.58 -9.73 11.59
CA THR A 115 1.33 -9.24 12.13
C THR A 115 0.54 -10.31 12.86
N THR A 116 -0.05 -9.95 14.00
CA THR A 116 -1.12 -10.72 14.62
C THR A 116 -2.46 -10.24 14.04
N PRO A 117 -3.32 -11.15 13.51
CA PRO A 117 -4.60 -10.76 12.96
C PRO A 117 -5.48 -10.00 13.95
N LEU A 118 -6.12 -8.93 13.48
CA LEU A 118 -7.08 -8.13 14.25
C LEU A 118 -8.53 -8.39 13.80
N THR A 119 -9.49 -7.84 14.53
CA THR A 119 -10.85 -7.69 14.01
C THR A 119 -10.89 -6.48 13.09
N ALA A 120 -11.41 -6.65 11.89
CA ALA A 120 -11.59 -5.57 10.93
C ALA A 120 -12.62 -4.54 11.47
N GLY A 121 -12.25 -3.27 11.49
CA GLY A 121 -13.14 -2.16 11.81
C GLY A 121 -13.96 -1.67 10.61
N GLN A 122 -14.74 -0.61 10.83
CA GLN A 122 -15.43 0.12 9.76
C GLN A 122 -14.50 1.19 9.20
N THR A 123 -14.32 1.19 7.88
CA THR A 123 -13.51 2.20 7.19
C THR A 123 -14.06 2.49 5.80
N ILE A 124 -13.96 3.74 5.35
CA ILE A 124 -14.26 4.11 3.96
C ILE A 124 -13.18 3.63 2.99
N ALA A 125 -11.96 3.39 3.48
CA ALA A 125 -10.83 2.84 2.73
C ALA A 125 -10.81 1.31 2.79
N THR A 126 -11.79 0.69 2.13
CA THR A 126 -12.02 -0.77 2.23
C THR A 126 -10.82 -1.61 1.79
N GLY A 127 -9.97 -1.11 0.88
CA GLY A 127 -8.71 -1.74 0.48
C GLY A 127 -7.64 -1.78 1.57
N LEU A 128 -7.74 -0.91 2.61
CA LEU A 128 -6.90 -0.94 3.81
C LEU A 128 -7.47 -1.84 4.90
N ASN A 129 -8.70 -2.35 4.76
CA ASN A 129 -9.38 -3.14 5.78
C ASN A 129 -8.90 -4.61 5.81
N VAL A 130 -7.59 -4.81 5.93
CA VAL A 130 -6.94 -6.12 5.92
C VAL A 130 -6.45 -6.44 7.34
N PRO A 131 -7.17 -7.31 8.09
CA PRO A 131 -6.86 -7.58 9.49
C PRO A 131 -5.57 -8.36 9.73
N GLY A 132 -5.02 -9.01 8.70
CA GLY A 132 -3.75 -9.74 8.73
C GLY A 132 -3.46 -10.30 7.34
N GLY A 133 -2.29 -10.02 6.80
CA GLY A 133 -1.91 -10.33 5.42
C GLY A 133 -0.71 -11.26 5.37
N VAL A 134 -0.76 -12.27 4.50
CA VAL A 134 0.32 -13.27 4.32
C VAL A 134 1.67 -12.63 3.99
N GLY A 135 1.67 -11.48 3.32
CA GLY A 135 2.89 -10.77 2.93
C GLY A 135 3.45 -9.81 3.99
N HIS A 136 2.79 -9.62 5.14
CA HIS A 136 3.14 -8.54 6.08
C HIS A 136 4.53 -8.69 6.69
N PHE A 137 4.98 -9.91 7.02
CA PHE A 137 6.35 -10.13 7.49
C PHE A 137 7.42 -9.57 6.53
N ARG A 138 7.23 -9.72 5.21
CA ARG A 138 8.14 -9.14 4.20
C ARG A 138 7.99 -7.62 4.10
N VAL A 139 6.78 -7.10 4.22
CA VAL A 139 6.54 -5.65 4.25
C VAL A 139 7.26 -5.03 5.45
N LEU A 140 7.18 -5.62 6.64
CA LEU A 140 7.88 -5.17 7.85
C LEU A 140 9.41 -5.15 7.65
N GLN A 141 9.97 -6.19 7.03
CA GLN A 141 11.39 -6.23 6.67
C GLN A 141 11.78 -5.06 5.76
N ILE A 142 10.97 -4.77 4.72
CA ILE A 142 11.21 -3.67 3.78
C ILE A 142 11.11 -2.30 4.47
N ILE A 143 10.10 -2.10 5.32
CA ILE A 143 9.95 -0.85 6.08
C ILE A 143 11.22 -0.61 6.91
N ARG A 144 11.71 -1.62 7.63
CA ARG A 144 12.92 -1.53 8.45
C ARG A 144 14.17 -1.30 7.61
N ALA A 145 14.36 -2.07 6.53
CA ALA A 145 15.53 -1.97 5.66
C ALA A 145 15.62 -0.61 4.95
N SER A 146 14.47 -0.01 4.60
CA SER A 146 14.41 1.31 3.96
C SER A 146 14.53 2.48 4.92
N GLY A 147 14.53 2.25 6.25
CA GLY A 147 14.41 3.33 7.24
C GLY A 147 13.07 4.06 7.19
N GLY A 148 12.03 3.39 6.68
CA GLY A 148 10.66 3.90 6.60
C GLY A 148 9.86 3.68 7.88
N ALA A 149 8.54 3.77 7.77
CA ALA A 149 7.62 3.57 8.90
C ALA A 149 6.28 2.97 8.45
N ALA A 150 5.57 2.35 9.39
CA ALA A 150 4.14 2.10 9.26
C ALA A 150 3.39 3.17 10.07
N VAL A 151 2.31 3.73 9.51
CA VAL A 151 1.47 4.74 10.17
C VAL A 151 -0.01 4.44 9.99
N ALA A 152 -0.80 4.80 10.99
CA ALA A 152 -2.25 4.74 10.91
C ALA A 152 -2.83 6.14 10.68
N VAL A 153 -3.97 6.22 10.01
CA VAL A 153 -4.70 7.48 9.77
C VAL A 153 -6.17 7.28 10.19
N GLY A 154 -6.73 8.27 10.87
CA GLY A 154 -8.11 8.27 11.33
C GLY A 154 -9.11 8.44 10.19
N GLU A 155 -10.32 7.89 10.34
CA GLU A 155 -11.35 7.93 9.29
C GLU A 155 -11.80 9.35 8.93
N ALA A 156 -11.83 10.27 9.91
CA ALA A 156 -12.14 11.66 9.67
C ALA A 156 -11.08 12.33 8.77
N ASP A 157 -9.79 12.08 9.04
CA ASP A 157 -8.70 12.64 8.24
C ASP A 157 -8.72 12.10 6.80
N ILE A 158 -9.04 10.81 6.62
CA ILE A 158 -9.20 10.21 5.29
C ILE A 158 -10.34 10.91 4.53
N ALA A 159 -11.49 11.11 5.19
CA ALA A 159 -12.66 11.73 4.58
C ALA A 159 -12.43 13.21 4.24
N ASP A 160 -11.82 13.95 5.16
CA ASP A 160 -11.51 15.38 4.99
C ASP A 160 -10.51 15.58 3.87
N GLU A 161 -9.45 14.76 3.81
CA GLU A 161 -8.44 14.83 2.76
C GLU A 161 -9.01 14.45 1.39
N LEU A 162 -9.85 13.42 1.32
CA LEU A 162 -10.54 13.06 0.09
C LEU A 162 -11.37 14.23 -0.45
N GLY A 163 -12.19 14.84 0.42
CA GLY A 163 -13.00 16.01 0.05
C GLY A 163 -12.15 17.22 -0.32
N ARG A 164 -11.01 17.43 0.36
CA ARG A 164 -10.06 18.49 0.05
C ARG A 164 -9.46 18.31 -1.35
N VAL A 165 -8.91 17.14 -1.67
CA VAL A 165 -8.33 16.86 -3.00
C VAL A 165 -9.35 17.11 -4.10
N TRP A 166 -10.59 16.62 -3.92
CA TRP A 166 -11.64 16.84 -4.89
C TRP A 166 -11.95 18.32 -5.08
N ARG A 167 -12.14 19.10 -4.00
CA ARG A 167 -12.41 20.53 -4.08
C ARG A 167 -11.29 21.29 -4.80
N ASP A 168 -10.04 20.95 -4.52
CA ASP A 168 -8.86 21.68 -4.99
C ASP A 168 -8.49 21.34 -6.44
N THR A 169 -8.54 20.06 -6.82
CA THR A 169 -7.96 19.55 -8.07
C THR A 169 -8.97 18.90 -9.00
N ARG A 170 -10.12 18.48 -8.46
CA ARG A 170 -11.09 17.59 -9.13
C ARG A 170 -10.52 16.22 -9.48
N ASP A 171 -9.46 15.79 -8.81
CA ASP A 171 -8.92 14.44 -8.98
C ASP A 171 -9.79 13.39 -8.29
N TRP A 172 -10.06 12.29 -9.00
CA TRP A 172 -10.87 11.16 -8.52
C TRP A 172 -10.00 10.13 -7.79
N ILE A 173 -9.35 10.53 -6.70
CA ILE A 173 -8.53 9.61 -5.91
C ILE A 173 -9.40 8.68 -5.04
N SER A 174 -8.93 7.46 -4.81
CA SER A 174 -9.54 6.53 -3.87
C SER A 174 -9.35 6.97 -2.41
N PRO A 175 -10.19 6.52 -1.46
CA PRO A 175 -9.95 6.74 -0.02
C PRO A 175 -8.58 6.24 0.44
N GLU A 176 -8.04 5.18 -0.17
CA GLU A 176 -6.70 4.67 0.10
C GLU A 176 -5.61 5.66 -0.33
N GLY A 177 -5.79 6.32 -1.48
CA GLY A 177 -4.94 7.42 -1.91
C GLY A 177 -5.05 8.63 -0.98
N ALA A 178 -6.27 8.97 -0.56
CA ALA A 178 -6.51 10.06 0.39
C ALA A 178 -5.85 9.76 1.75
N ALA A 179 -5.89 8.52 2.23
CA ALA A 179 -5.17 8.12 3.45
C ALA A 179 -3.66 8.38 3.35
N CYS A 180 -3.05 8.17 2.19
CA CYS A 180 -1.62 8.46 1.99
C CYS A 180 -1.32 9.96 2.10
N LEU A 181 -2.18 10.80 1.55
CA LEU A 181 -2.02 12.25 1.64
C LEU A 181 -2.31 12.76 3.06
N ALA A 182 -3.32 12.22 3.71
CA ALA A 182 -3.67 12.52 5.10
C ALA A 182 -2.56 12.12 6.09
N ALA A 183 -1.67 11.19 5.72
CA ALA A 183 -0.49 10.86 6.50
C ALA A 183 0.62 11.91 6.42
N LEU A 184 0.61 12.84 5.45
CA LEU A 184 1.71 13.79 5.24
C LEU A 184 2.06 14.62 6.50
N PRO A 185 1.10 15.22 7.25
CA PRO A 185 1.41 15.99 8.43
C PRO A 185 2.18 15.18 9.48
N GLN A 186 1.70 14.00 9.84
CA GLN A 186 2.38 13.13 10.82
C GLN A 186 3.75 12.65 10.33
N LEU A 187 3.94 12.44 9.02
CA LEU A 187 5.21 12.01 8.45
C LEU A 187 6.25 13.15 8.49
N LEU A 188 5.81 14.39 8.28
CA LEU A 188 6.65 15.59 8.41
C LEU A 188 7.00 15.86 9.87
N ASP A 189 6.03 15.80 10.78
CA ASP A 189 6.23 16.05 12.21
C ASP A 189 7.20 15.05 12.84
N ARG A 190 7.19 13.80 12.37
CA ARG A 190 8.12 12.73 12.78
C ARG A 190 9.48 12.81 12.08
N GLY A 191 9.70 13.78 11.19
CA GLY A 191 10.95 13.92 10.43
C GLY A 191 11.24 12.78 9.44
N LEU A 192 10.23 11.99 9.09
CA LEU A 192 10.33 10.90 8.10
C LEU A 192 10.33 11.44 6.66
N LEU A 193 9.80 12.65 6.48
CA LEU A 193 9.86 13.43 5.26
C LEU A 193 10.50 14.79 5.55
N LYS A 194 11.26 15.30 4.59
CA LYS A 194 11.95 16.59 4.67
C LYS A 194 11.64 17.46 3.45
N ARG A 195 11.71 18.77 3.65
CA ARG A 195 11.56 19.73 2.55
C ARG A 195 12.64 19.50 1.50
N GLY A 196 12.26 19.50 0.23
CA GLY A 196 13.15 19.30 -0.91
C GLY A 196 13.28 17.85 -1.37
N GLU A 197 12.69 16.90 -0.64
CA GLU A 197 12.66 15.49 -1.05
C GLU A 197 11.63 15.25 -2.17
N ARG A 198 11.97 14.36 -3.10
CA ARG A 198 11.05 13.81 -4.08
C ARG A 198 10.25 12.69 -3.43
N VAL A 199 8.99 12.96 -3.12
CA VAL A 199 8.07 12.02 -2.46
C VAL A 199 6.96 11.60 -3.42
N VAL A 200 6.62 10.32 -3.42
CA VAL A 200 5.50 9.80 -4.21
C VAL A 200 4.44 9.21 -3.28
N ALA A 201 3.21 9.73 -3.35
CA ALA A 201 2.05 9.13 -2.71
C ALA A 201 1.25 8.31 -3.72
N VAL A 202 1.00 7.04 -3.43
CA VAL A 202 0.39 6.12 -4.39
C VAL A 202 -1.13 6.09 -4.23
N ASN A 203 -1.85 6.55 -5.27
CA ASN A 203 -3.29 6.34 -5.37
C ASN A 203 -3.59 5.00 -6.06
N THR A 204 -4.14 4.02 -5.33
CA THR A 204 -4.33 2.66 -5.84
C THR A 204 -5.65 2.40 -6.56
N GLY A 205 -6.54 3.39 -6.63
CA GLY A 205 -7.83 3.26 -7.27
C GLY A 205 -8.50 4.60 -7.59
N SER A 206 -9.59 4.53 -8.34
CA SER A 206 -10.46 5.69 -8.61
C SER A 206 -11.59 5.77 -7.58
N ALA A 207 -11.99 6.99 -7.23
CA ALA A 207 -13.17 7.27 -6.40
C ALA A 207 -14.45 6.63 -6.94
N GLU A 208 -14.52 6.37 -8.26
CA GLU A 208 -15.68 5.80 -8.95
C GLU A 208 -16.20 4.51 -8.29
N LYS A 209 -15.29 3.70 -7.75
CA LYS A 209 -15.58 2.40 -7.13
C LYS A 209 -16.32 2.52 -5.80
N TYR A 210 -16.38 3.73 -5.25
CA TYR A 210 -16.89 4.01 -3.91
C TYR A 210 -18.02 5.06 -3.94
N LEU A 211 -18.41 5.57 -5.13
CA LEU A 211 -19.32 6.72 -5.27
C LEU A 211 -20.59 6.66 -4.43
N PRO A 212 -21.34 5.53 -4.37
CA PRO A 212 -22.56 5.50 -3.56
C PRO A 212 -22.31 5.86 -2.08
N ALA A 213 -21.15 5.49 -1.53
CA ALA A 213 -20.76 5.79 -0.17
C ALA A 213 -20.10 7.17 -0.01
N LEU A 214 -19.39 7.65 -1.03
CA LEU A 214 -18.56 8.87 -0.94
C LEU A 214 -19.20 10.14 -1.51
N ARG A 215 -20.37 10.05 -2.16
CA ARG A 215 -21.06 11.21 -2.78
C ARG A 215 -21.28 12.42 -1.87
N HIS A 216 -21.29 12.22 -0.56
CA HIS A 216 -21.47 13.31 0.40
C HIS A 216 -20.15 14.06 0.71
N LEU A 217 -19.01 13.52 0.28
CA LEU A 217 -17.67 14.08 0.48
C LEU A 217 -17.11 14.77 -0.78
N LEU A 218 -17.68 14.46 -1.95
CA LEU A 218 -17.35 15.02 -3.26
C LEU A 218 -18.37 16.11 -3.62
#